data_AF-A0A8S8YTQ7-F1
#
_entry.id   AF-A0A8S8YTQ7-F1
#
_cell.length_a   1.000
_cell.length_b   1.000
_cell.length_c   1.000
_cell.angle_alpha   90.00
_cell.angle_beta   90.00
_cell.angle_gamma   90.00
#
_symmetry.space_group_name_H-M   'P 1'
#
loop_
_entity.id
_entity.type
_entity.pdbx_description
1 polymer ?
#
loop_
_entity_poly.entity_id
_entity_poly.type
_entity_poly.pdbx_seq_one_letter_code
_entity_poly.pdbx_strand_id
1 'polypeptide(L)'
;MEDYLLECIDSLDKAGTDPLRRKKTVQRPKAWSLLPNEWRALALLAASNASVDAPSIESGGGAGRSRIGRRGGRGRIRGTEDWLSSPEEALASEWSSAYRLAVLLVHQNRGKAWVSSLESQIDGLRRECDLGIHPVWEALAKEAPILAELGRFPVTEVKGPEIDAESWVAASEIDPQDPIQVRDWLSLELPFRTNSEQDHALHAIRRDLADGKPRMNMWLRKMKPALRGLRSEGALLEGILLAASSSDQALGVLEGIEGGKIGVVAEQQARLVRIRSGEMTDWRESALREGEDGLSTAMRVAAWREAEHCGEVLSADELFRGEAILAEVDEQLPNPVLWQLASKLVTEDRFAAAVEIVEKAEIESPEHVSTALTLVSSIESDYVSQAILSSIPDMSEDGVVSVIAGEGVGIGTRVEAARELLKRDSIRHTDLVLNTFVEAADVDGMLAVFEESPSLASVYPQRVLLCWHLYSSGDMADKGGVSNLRKVALSSIEGSIKDPYLSDTSVALISLLDGLAQEVESIHEKLDSDGLRSLNEVRRALSVEGDGVVRETRINSLLESVGKANLTTLERRLFEALIVSLQLNRSSMDLQIGRPKTRVEAAVKSLGGSILAEWCDNEDRSDRD
;
A
#
# COMPACT_ATOMS: atom_id res chain seq x y z
N MET A 1 -32.96 -7.18 33.87
CA MET A 1 -33.85 -8.32 33.56
C MET A 1 -35.29 -8.07 33.98
N GLU A 2 -35.51 -7.69 35.24
CA GLU A 2 -36.85 -7.38 35.77
C GLU A 2 -37.53 -6.22 35.05
N ASP A 3 -36.79 -5.17 34.68
CA ASP A 3 -37.29 -4.06 33.84
C ASP A 3 -37.80 -4.51 32.46
N TYR A 4 -37.06 -5.41 31.79
CA TYR A 4 -37.47 -5.96 30.49
C TYR A 4 -38.74 -6.79 30.61
N LEU A 5 -38.89 -7.53 31.71
CA LEU A 5 -40.09 -8.31 31.98
C LEU A 5 -41.29 -7.39 32.26
N LEU A 6 -41.09 -6.28 32.99
CA LEU A 6 -42.11 -5.28 33.26
C LEU A 6 -42.61 -4.65 31.96
N GLU A 7 -41.72 -4.19 31.08
CA GLU A 7 -42.09 -3.60 29.79
C GLU A 7 -42.90 -4.57 28.91
N CYS A 8 -42.57 -5.87 28.95
CA CYS A 8 -43.34 -6.90 28.27
C CYS A 8 -44.77 -7.07 28.81
N ILE A 9 -44.98 -6.84 30.11
CA ILE A 9 -46.25 -7.09 30.80
C ILE A 9 -47.12 -5.83 30.87
N ASP A 10 -46.57 -4.62 30.96
CA ASP A 10 -47.29 -3.34 31.10
C ASP A 10 -48.31 -3.05 29.99
N SER A 11 -48.18 -3.73 28.85
CA SER A 11 -49.10 -3.60 27.72
C SER A 11 -50.25 -4.61 27.71
N LEU A 12 -50.28 -5.55 28.66
CA LEU A 12 -51.31 -6.61 28.75
C LEU A 12 -52.68 -6.08 29.12
N ASP A 13 -52.78 -5.08 29.99
CA ASP A 13 -54.04 -4.42 30.37
C ASP A 13 -54.81 -3.91 29.13
N LYS A 14 -54.08 -3.45 28.11
CA LYS A 14 -54.64 -2.91 26.86
C LYS A 14 -55.06 -4.00 25.86
N ALA A 15 -54.60 -5.24 26.05
CA ALA A 15 -54.86 -6.35 25.13
C ALA A 15 -56.20 -7.07 25.38
N GLY A 16 -56.87 -6.79 26.51
CA GLY A 16 -58.10 -7.47 26.93
C GLY A 16 -57.85 -8.90 27.43
N THR A 17 -58.84 -9.78 27.33
CA THR A 17 -58.83 -11.15 27.89
C THR A 17 -58.53 -12.27 26.87
N ASP A 18 -58.38 -11.94 25.58
CA ASP A 18 -58.08 -12.94 24.54
C ASP A 18 -56.63 -13.46 24.67
N PRO A 19 -56.40 -14.76 24.94
CA PRO A 19 -55.07 -15.31 25.19
C PRO A 19 -54.14 -15.19 23.97
N LEU A 20 -54.66 -15.27 22.74
CA LEU A 20 -53.82 -15.15 21.54
C LEU A 20 -53.36 -13.71 21.33
N ARG A 21 -54.25 -12.74 21.54
CA ARG A 21 -53.92 -11.32 21.46
C ARG A 21 -52.98 -10.88 22.58
N ARG A 22 -53.18 -11.38 23.81
CA ARG A 22 -52.27 -11.15 24.95
C ARG A 22 -50.88 -11.72 24.68
N LYS A 23 -50.77 -12.97 24.21
CA LYS A 23 -49.47 -13.58 23.81
C LYS A 23 -48.76 -12.76 22.74
N LYS A 24 -49.47 -12.29 21.70
CA LYS A 24 -48.89 -11.40 20.67
C LYS A 24 -48.46 -10.05 21.23
N THR A 25 -49.17 -9.54 22.24
CA THR A 25 -48.89 -8.23 22.84
C THR A 25 -47.61 -8.29 23.69
N VAL A 26 -47.43 -9.34 24.49
CA VAL A 26 -46.20 -9.57 25.30
C VAL A 26 -44.94 -9.77 24.45
N GLN A 27 -45.11 -10.34 23.25
CA GLN A 27 -44.01 -10.58 22.32
C GLN A 27 -43.64 -9.36 21.46
N ARG A 28 -44.42 -8.28 21.53
CA ARG A 28 -44.26 -7.11 20.66
C ARG A 28 -43.10 -6.19 21.08
N PRO A 29 -42.87 -5.89 22.38
CA PRO A 29 -41.75 -5.05 22.80
C PRO A 29 -40.39 -5.65 22.44
N LYS A 30 -39.39 -4.79 22.17
CA LYS A 30 -38.02 -5.26 21.90
C LYS A 30 -37.40 -5.97 23.11
N ALA A 31 -37.82 -5.60 24.32
CA ALA A 31 -37.50 -6.29 25.57
C ALA A 31 -37.70 -7.83 25.49
N TRP A 32 -38.72 -8.31 24.77
CA TRP A 32 -38.96 -9.75 24.57
C TRP A 32 -37.76 -10.48 23.96
N SER A 33 -37.06 -9.84 23.01
CA SER A 33 -35.89 -10.40 22.35
C SER A 33 -34.67 -10.51 23.28
N LEU A 34 -34.63 -9.69 24.33
CA LEU A 34 -33.55 -9.64 25.32
C LEU A 34 -33.76 -10.64 26.47
N LEU A 35 -35.00 -11.05 26.71
CA LEU A 35 -35.30 -12.04 27.74
C LEU A 35 -34.77 -13.45 27.35
N PRO A 36 -34.08 -14.18 28.25
CA PRO A 36 -33.81 -15.59 28.08
C PRO A 36 -35.13 -16.39 28.18
N ASN A 37 -35.10 -17.64 27.72
CA ASN A 37 -36.32 -18.44 27.57
C ASN A 37 -37.08 -18.62 28.90
N GLU A 38 -36.38 -18.66 30.02
CA GLU A 38 -36.93 -18.85 31.37
C GLU A 38 -37.79 -17.66 31.80
N TRP A 39 -37.32 -16.44 31.50
CA TRP A 39 -38.05 -15.21 31.77
C TRP A 39 -39.19 -15.00 30.75
N ARG A 40 -38.99 -15.42 29.50
CA ARG A 40 -40.08 -15.48 28.50
C ARG A 40 -41.22 -16.38 28.95
N ALA A 41 -40.93 -17.47 29.65
CA ALA A 41 -41.94 -18.37 30.20
C ALA A 41 -42.82 -17.65 31.25
N LEU A 42 -42.20 -16.85 32.14
CA LEU A 42 -42.92 -16.02 33.11
C LEU A 42 -43.81 -14.96 32.45
N ALA A 43 -43.32 -14.31 31.39
CA ALA A 43 -44.12 -13.36 30.62
C ALA A 43 -45.31 -14.04 29.90
N LEU A 44 -45.13 -15.26 29.39
CA LEU A 44 -46.21 -16.05 28.77
C LEU A 44 -47.23 -16.56 29.79
N LEU A 45 -46.81 -16.84 31.02
CA LEU A 45 -47.69 -17.18 32.14
C LEU A 45 -48.66 -16.03 32.42
N ALA A 46 -48.15 -14.80 32.51
CA ALA A 46 -48.97 -13.59 32.64
C ALA A 46 -49.92 -13.39 31.44
N ALA A 47 -49.43 -13.62 30.20
CA ALA A 47 -50.28 -13.55 29.01
C ALA A 47 -51.44 -14.56 29.00
N SER A 48 -51.26 -15.71 29.66
CA SER A 48 -52.24 -16.79 29.72
C SER A 48 -53.22 -16.73 30.91
N ASN A 49 -53.08 -15.73 31.79
CA ASN A 49 -53.83 -15.62 33.05
C ASN A 49 -53.77 -16.92 33.87
N ALA A 50 -52.56 -17.47 34.02
CA ALA A 50 -52.37 -18.79 34.62
C ALA A 50 -52.92 -18.84 36.07
N SER A 51 -53.91 -19.71 36.28
CA SER A 51 -54.50 -20.00 37.58
C SER A 51 -54.24 -21.46 37.97
N VAL A 52 -54.50 -21.79 39.23
CA VAL A 52 -54.32 -23.15 39.80
C VAL A 52 -55.19 -24.20 39.08
N ASP A 53 -56.32 -23.78 38.50
CA ASP A 53 -57.30 -24.65 37.83
C ASP A 53 -57.21 -24.63 36.28
N ALA A 54 -56.34 -23.80 35.69
CA ALA A 54 -56.22 -23.68 34.23
C ALA A 54 -55.32 -24.78 33.64
N PRO A 55 -55.72 -25.44 32.52
CA PRO A 55 -54.85 -26.37 31.83
C PRO A 55 -53.61 -25.66 31.25
N SER A 56 -52.56 -26.45 31.07
CA SER A 56 -51.25 -26.14 30.46
C SER A 56 -51.26 -25.10 29.32
N ILE A 57 -50.11 -24.43 29.10
CA ILE A 57 -49.88 -23.28 28.21
C ILE A 57 -50.18 -23.55 26.70
N GLU A 58 -50.48 -24.78 26.29
CA GLU A 58 -50.87 -25.17 24.91
C GLU A 58 -52.41 -25.18 24.70
N SER A 59 -53.02 -24.84 23.56
CA SER A 59 -52.56 -24.57 22.20
C SER A 59 -53.69 -23.83 21.46
N GLY A 60 -53.47 -22.55 21.12
CA GLY A 60 -54.30 -21.86 20.14
C GLY A 60 -53.80 -22.18 18.74
N GLY A 61 -54.06 -23.39 18.26
CA GLY A 61 -53.66 -23.85 16.94
C GLY A 61 -54.49 -25.04 16.53
N GLY A 62 -55.52 -24.81 15.72
CA GLY A 62 -56.34 -25.87 15.15
C GLY A 62 -55.47 -26.96 14.51
N ALA A 63 -55.90 -28.20 14.66
CA ALA A 63 -55.32 -29.39 14.06
C ALA A 63 -55.34 -29.31 12.52
N GLY A 64 -54.40 -28.56 11.95
CA GLY A 64 -54.03 -28.60 10.54
C GLY A 64 -52.80 -29.46 10.39
N ARG A 65 -52.97 -30.69 9.90
CA ARG A 65 -51.87 -31.56 9.45
C ARG A 65 -51.02 -30.81 8.41
N SER A 66 -49.94 -30.18 8.85
CA SER A 66 -48.88 -29.70 7.97
C SER A 66 -48.07 -30.91 7.51
N ARG A 67 -48.12 -31.17 6.19
CA ARG A 67 -47.33 -32.21 5.54
C ARG A 67 -45.85 -31.98 5.80
N ILE A 68 -45.25 -32.96 6.48
CA ILE A 68 -43.81 -33.13 6.63
C ILE A 68 -43.17 -33.22 5.23
N GLY A 69 -42.56 -32.12 4.81
CA GLY A 69 -41.58 -32.09 3.74
C GLY A 69 -40.26 -32.65 4.25
N ARG A 70 -39.72 -33.65 3.54
CA ARG A 70 -38.47 -34.34 3.84
C ARG A 70 -37.28 -33.37 3.84
N ARG A 71 -36.70 -33.09 5.02
CA ARG A 71 -35.24 -32.94 5.24
C ARG A 71 -34.95 -32.72 6.73
N GLY A 72 -34.21 -33.66 7.32
CA GLY A 72 -33.49 -33.51 8.59
C GLY A 72 -34.35 -33.66 9.84
N GLY A 73 -34.09 -34.73 10.60
CA GLY A 73 -34.65 -34.92 11.94
C GLY A 73 -34.32 -33.72 12.83
N ARG A 74 -35.34 -32.96 13.21
CA ARG A 74 -35.26 -32.05 14.34
C ARG A 74 -35.96 -32.73 15.50
N GLY A 75 -35.25 -32.82 16.62
CA GLY A 75 -35.76 -33.37 17.87
C GLY A 75 -37.08 -32.74 18.28
N ARG A 76 -37.78 -33.41 19.19
CA ARG A 76 -39.03 -32.99 19.83
C ARG A 76 -39.03 -31.47 20.04
N ILE A 77 -39.93 -30.76 19.37
CA ILE A 77 -40.10 -29.31 19.58
C ILE A 77 -40.48 -29.17 21.06
N ARG A 78 -39.57 -28.64 21.88
CA ARG A 78 -39.83 -28.31 23.28
C ARG A 78 -40.99 -27.32 23.31
N GLY A 79 -42.05 -27.65 24.05
CA GLY A 79 -43.20 -26.78 24.21
C GLY A 79 -42.79 -25.51 24.97
N THR A 80 -43.60 -24.44 24.90
CA THR A 80 -43.36 -23.23 25.72
C THR A 80 -43.35 -23.51 27.23
N GLU A 81 -43.82 -24.69 27.64
CA GLU A 81 -43.82 -25.20 29.02
C GLU A 81 -42.44 -25.69 29.47
N ASP A 82 -41.59 -26.14 28.54
CA ASP A 82 -40.24 -26.62 28.80
C ASP A 82 -39.21 -25.47 28.90
N TRP A 83 -39.67 -24.22 28.83
CA TRP A 83 -38.81 -23.03 28.88
C TRP A 83 -38.59 -22.52 30.30
N LEU A 84 -39.47 -22.84 31.25
CA LEU A 84 -39.32 -22.45 32.65
C LEU A 84 -38.20 -23.27 33.31
N SER A 85 -37.30 -22.62 34.06
CA SER A 85 -36.23 -23.30 34.80
C SER A 85 -36.80 -24.35 35.75
N SER A 86 -36.06 -25.44 35.95
CA SER A 86 -36.36 -26.40 37.01
C SER A 86 -36.16 -25.76 38.40
N PRO A 87 -36.78 -26.32 39.46
CA PRO A 87 -36.57 -25.82 40.83
C PRO A 87 -35.08 -25.72 41.22
N GLU A 88 -34.28 -26.74 40.88
CA GLU A 88 -32.85 -26.79 41.20
C GLU A 88 -32.04 -25.74 40.44
N GLU A 89 -32.30 -25.56 39.14
CA GLU A 89 -31.66 -24.53 38.32
C GLU A 89 -32.01 -23.10 38.79
N ALA A 90 -33.28 -22.87 39.16
CA ALA A 90 -33.71 -21.58 39.67
C ALA A 90 -33.03 -21.24 41.00
N LEU A 91 -32.93 -22.21 41.91
CA LEU A 91 -32.26 -22.02 43.21
C LEU A 91 -30.75 -21.80 43.07
N ALA A 92 -30.11 -22.46 42.10
CA ALA A 92 -28.70 -22.28 41.78
C ALA A 92 -28.42 -20.99 41.01
N SER A 93 -29.44 -20.30 40.49
CA SER A 93 -29.27 -19.08 39.72
C SER A 93 -28.92 -17.87 40.58
N GLU A 94 -28.17 -16.93 40.00
CA GLU A 94 -27.83 -15.65 40.61
C GLU A 94 -28.95 -14.60 40.48
N TRP A 95 -30.13 -15.00 39.96
CA TRP A 95 -31.28 -14.12 39.79
C TRP A 95 -31.88 -13.70 41.14
N SER A 96 -32.76 -12.68 41.13
CA SER A 96 -33.38 -12.13 42.34
C SER A 96 -34.12 -13.19 43.14
N SER A 97 -34.21 -12.99 44.45
CA SER A 97 -34.98 -13.86 45.36
C SER A 97 -36.44 -14.00 44.90
N ALA A 98 -37.03 -12.90 44.40
CA ALA A 98 -38.36 -12.86 43.81
C ALA A 98 -38.51 -13.73 42.55
N TYR A 99 -37.51 -13.75 41.66
CA TYR A 99 -37.50 -14.66 40.51
C TYR A 99 -37.48 -16.13 40.96
N ARG A 100 -36.59 -16.49 41.90
CA ARG A 100 -36.48 -17.87 42.40
C ARG A 100 -37.78 -18.32 43.06
N LEU A 101 -38.39 -17.44 43.86
CA LEU A 101 -39.69 -17.67 44.49
C LEU A 101 -40.79 -17.87 43.44
N ALA A 102 -40.84 -17.03 42.39
CA ALA A 102 -41.82 -17.14 41.31
C ALA A 102 -41.75 -18.51 40.60
N VAL A 103 -40.54 -18.98 40.27
CA VAL A 103 -40.35 -20.28 39.61
C VAL A 103 -40.81 -21.42 40.53
N LEU A 104 -40.45 -21.38 41.82
CA LEU A 104 -40.85 -22.40 42.78
C LEU A 104 -42.36 -22.44 43.02
N LEU A 105 -43.04 -21.29 43.14
CA LEU A 105 -44.49 -21.20 43.29
C LEU A 105 -45.23 -21.79 42.07
N VAL A 106 -44.71 -21.58 40.86
CA VAL A 106 -45.29 -22.17 39.64
C VAL A 106 -45.16 -23.70 39.65
N HIS A 107 -44.01 -24.24 40.07
CA HIS A 107 -43.82 -25.71 40.18
C HIS A 107 -44.63 -26.33 41.32
N GLN A 108 -44.73 -25.65 42.47
CA GLN A 108 -45.53 -26.09 43.62
C GLN A 108 -47.00 -26.26 43.23
N ASN A 109 -47.57 -25.27 42.54
CA ASN A 109 -48.97 -25.29 42.13
C ASN A 109 -49.26 -26.23 40.95
N ARG A 110 -48.25 -26.64 40.17
CA ARG A 110 -48.40 -27.55 39.01
C ARG A 110 -48.22 -29.04 39.33
N GLY A 111 -47.75 -29.38 40.54
CA GLY A 111 -47.84 -30.72 41.14
C GLY A 111 -47.07 -31.87 40.49
N LYS A 112 -46.42 -31.69 39.32
CA LYS A 112 -45.81 -32.81 38.57
C LYS A 112 -44.41 -33.23 39.06
N ALA A 113 -43.74 -32.44 39.90
CA ALA A 113 -42.37 -32.71 40.38
C ALA A 113 -42.03 -32.06 41.74
N TRP A 114 -43.01 -31.85 42.63
CA TRP A 114 -42.78 -31.13 43.89
C TRP A 114 -42.21 -32.04 45.00
N VAL A 115 -41.21 -31.55 45.74
CA VAL A 115 -40.59 -32.25 46.88
C VAL A 115 -40.73 -31.38 48.14
N SER A 116 -41.16 -31.96 49.26
CA SER A 116 -41.39 -31.25 50.53
C SER A 116 -40.13 -30.58 51.10
N SER A 117 -38.93 -31.03 50.70
CA SER A 117 -37.66 -30.41 51.10
C SER A 117 -37.47 -28.98 50.56
N LEU A 118 -38.19 -28.60 49.49
CA LEU A 118 -38.13 -27.26 48.89
C LEU A 118 -38.96 -26.23 49.68
N GLU A 119 -39.84 -26.69 50.58
CA GLU A 119 -40.75 -25.83 51.35
C GLU A 119 -39.96 -24.93 52.33
N SER A 120 -38.90 -25.46 52.95
CA SER A 120 -37.99 -24.66 53.78
C SER A 120 -37.22 -23.60 53.01
N GLN A 121 -37.00 -23.78 51.71
CA GLN A 121 -36.28 -22.84 50.86
C GLN A 121 -37.20 -21.72 50.35
N ILE A 122 -38.48 -22.04 50.06
CA ILE A 122 -39.52 -21.03 49.83
C ILE A 122 -39.63 -20.09 51.02
N ASP A 123 -39.68 -20.61 52.25
CA ASP A 123 -39.80 -19.78 53.44
C ASP A 123 -38.57 -18.88 53.67
N GLY A 124 -37.39 -19.31 53.22
CA GLY A 124 -36.19 -18.46 53.18
C GLY A 124 -36.34 -17.31 52.19
N LEU A 125 -36.74 -17.61 50.95
CA LEU A 125 -36.92 -16.61 49.90
C LEU A 125 -38.04 -15.61 50.21
N ARG A 126 -39.11 -16.03 50.91
CA ARG A 126 -40.18 -15.14 51.39
C ARG A 126 -39.62 -14.04 52.29
N ARG A 127 -38.78 -14.39 53.26
CA ARG A 127 -38.16 -13.43 54.18
C ARG A 127 -37.20 -12.47 53.46
N GLU A 128 -36.55 -12.94 52.40
CA GLU A 128 -35.72 -12.08 51.55
C GLU A 128 -36.57 -11.13 50.71
N CYS A 129 -37.73 -11.58 50.21
CA CYS A 129 -38.67 -10.74 49.47
C CYS A 129 -39.35 -9.68 50.36
N ASP A 130 -39.50 -9.94 51.67
CA ASP A 130 -40.00 -8.95 52.64
C ASP A 130 -39.13 -7.68 52.73
N LEU A 131 -37.86 -7.75 52.29
CA LEU A 131 -36.96 -6.60 52.24
C LEU A 131 -37.28 -5.62 51.09
N GLY A 132 -38.04 -6.06 50.09
CA GLY A 132 -38.35 -5.28 48.90
C GLY A 132 -38.26 -6.11 47.62
N ILE A 133 -39.24 -5.96 46.74
CA ILE A 133 -39.28 -6.58 45.42
C ILE A 133 -39.43 -5.54 44.31
N HIS A 134 -38.99 -5.92 43.11
CA HIS A 134 -39.18 -5.10 41.91
C HIS A 134 -40.67 -4.96 41.54
N PRO A 135 -41.13 -3.79 41.01
CA PRO A 135 -42.52 -3.57 40.60
C PRO A 135 -43.10 -4.62 39.64
N VAL A 136 -42.23 -5.25 38.84
CA VAL A 136 -42.62 -6.31 37.90
C VAL A 136 -43.35 -7.46 38.57
N TRP A 137 -42.95 -7.83 39.79
CA TRP A 137 -43.52 -8.97 40.47
C TRP A 137 -44.94 -8.68 40.98
N GLU A 138 -45.22 -7.43 41.33
CA GLU A 138 -46.57 -6.97 41.64
C GLU A 138 -47.45 -6.97 40.38
N ALA A 139 -46.93 -6.46 39.25
CA ALA A 139 -47.64 -6.49 37.97
C ALA A 139 -47.94 -7.92 37.52
N LEU A 140 -46.97 -8.83 37.69
CA LEU A 140 -47.10 -10.23 37.33
C LEU A 140 -48.09 -10.97 38.25
N ALA A 141 -48.12 -10.65 39.55
CA ALA A 141 -49.10 -11.17 40.50
C ALA A 141 -50.54 -10.75 40.18
N LYS A 142 -50.74 -9.54 39.61
CA LYS A 142 -52.05 -9.07 39.14
C LYS A 142 -52.53 -9.85 37.91
N GLU A 143 -51.62 -10.18 37.01
CA GLU A 143 -51.94 -10.84 35.73
C GLU A 143 -51.96 -12.37 35.80
N ALA A 144 -51.20 -12.99 36.70
CA ALA A 144 -51.13 -14.43 36.89
C ALA A 144 -51.51 -14.83 38.34
N PRO A 145 -52.76 -15.29 38.56
CA PRO A 145 -53.23 -15.69 39.90
C PRO A 145 -52.36 -16.73 40.62
N ILE A 146 -51.67 -17.60 39.88
CA ILE A 146 -50.72 -18.59 40.44
C ILE A 146 -49.53 -17.94 41.17
N LEU A 147 -49.25 -16.66 40.89
CA LEU A 147 -48.18 -15.86 41.49
C LEU A 147 -48.70 -14.72 42.38
N ALA A 148 -49.98 -14.76 42.76
CA ALA A 148 -50.63 -13.71 43.56
C ALA A 148 -49.92 -13.41 44.90
N GLU A 149 -49.18 -14.39 45.44
CA GLU A 149 -48.39 -14.21 46.66
C GLU A 149 -47.33 -13.10 46.52
N LEU A 150 -46.73 -12.94 45.34
CA LEU A 150 -45.70 -11.95 45.10
C LEU A 150 -46.20 -10.50 45.25
N GLY A 151 -47.49 -10.26 45.04
CA GLY A 151 -48.10 -8.93 45.21
C GLY A 151 -48.25 -8.49 46.67
N ARG A 152 -47.85 -9.32 47.65
CA ARG A 152 -47.93 -9.00 49.08
C ARG A 152 -46.65 -8.35 49.63
N PHE A 153 -45.53 -8.47 48.91
CA PHE A 153 -44.24 -7.95 49.34
C PHE A 153 -44.12 -6.44 49.01
N PRO A 154 -43.35 -5.66 49.80
CA PRO A 154 -43.18 -4.23 49.56
C PRO A 154 -42.41 -3.98 48.25
N VAL A 155 -42.82 -2.96 47.48
CA VAL A 155 -42.15 -2.61 46.22
C VAL A 155 -41.05 -1.58 46.47
N THR A 156 -39.84 -1.87 45.99
CA THR A 156 -38.67 -0.99 46.09
C THR A 156 -38.22 -0.55 44.70
N GLU A 157 -38.06 0.77 44.49
CA GLU A 157 -37.45 1.30 43.28
C GLU A 157 -35.96 0.94 43.24
N VAL A 158 -35.55 0.24 42.18
CA VAL A 158 -34.15 -0.12 41.97
C VAL A 158 -33.36 1.16 41.66
N LYS A 159 -32.31 1.44 42.43
CA LYS A 159 -31.33 2.48 42.11
C LYS A 159 -30.41 2.01 40.99
N GLY A 160 -29.95 2.92 40.13
CA GLY A 160 -29.03 2.56 39.04
C GLY A 160 -27.71 2.04 39.63
N PRO A 161 -26.95 1.25 38.87
CA PRO A 161 -25.62 0.86 39.30
C PRO A 161 -24.77 2.14 39.47
N GLU A 162 -24.15 2.32 40.64
CA GLU A 162 -23.16 3.37 40.89
C GLU A 162 -21.84 2.93 40.23
N ILE A 163 -21.73 3.13 38.93
CA ILE A 163 -20.51 2.85 38.17
C ILE A 163 -19.66 4.12 38.13
N ASP A 164 -18.33 3.94 38.20
CA ASP A 164 -17.38 5.02 37.98
C ASP A 164 -17.37 5.44 36.50
N ALA A 165 -18.14 6.49 36.21
CA ALA A 165 -18.21 7.10 34.88
C ALA A 165 -16.85 7.58 34.35
N GLU A 166 -15.93 8.01 35.22
CA GLU A 166 -14.62 8.53 34.79
C GLU A 166 -13.75 7.42 34.21
N SER A 167 -13.81 6.21 34.79
CA SER A 167 -13.11 5.02 34.28
C SER A 167 -13.62 4.59 32.91
N TRP A 168 -14.94 4.63 32.70
CA TRP A 168 -15.56 4.25 31.42
C TRP A 168 -15.25 5.26 30.31
N VAL A 169 -15.21 6.55 30.65
CA VAL A 169 -14.77 7.63 29.75
C VAL A 169 -13.28 7.47 29.41
N ALA A 170 -12.42 7.14 30.38
CA ALA A 170 -11.01 6.87 30.11
C ALA A 170 -10.84 5.70 29.11
N ALA A 171 -11.63 4.64 29.28
CA ALA A 171 -11.61 3.48 28.40
C ALA A 171 -12.15 3.75 26.97
N SER A 172 -12.68 4.94 26.71
CA SER A 172 -13.16 5.35 25.37
C SER A 172 -12.09 6.07 24.52
N GLU A 173 -10.86 6.19 25.05
CA GLU A 173 -9.67 6.63 24.32
C GLU A 173 -9.18 5.51 23.36
N ILE A 174 -10.05 5.16 22.42
CA ILE A 174 -9.87 4.08 21.45
C ILE A 174 -9.91 4.58 20.01
N ASP A 175 -9.41 3.79 19.07
CA ASP A 175 -9.70 4.00 17.65
C ASP A 175 -11.13 3.53 17.31
N PRO A 176 -12.04 4.41 16.88
CA PRO A 176 -13.39 4.02 16.48
C PRO A 176 -13.42 3.08 15.26
N GLN A 177 -12.37 3.05 14.43
CA GLN A 177 -12.27 2.15 13.28
C GLN A 177 -11.63 0.79 13.61
N ASP A 178 -11.10 0.62 14.83
CA ASP A 178 -10.61 -0.67 15.31
C ASP A 178 -11.76 -1.47 15.95
N PRO A 179 -12.22 -2.56 15.31
CA PRO A 179 -13.34 -3.34 15.83
C PRO A 179 -13.02 -4.05 17.15
N ILE A 180 -11.75 -4.35 17.44
CA ILE A 180 -11.34 -5.03 18.68
C ILE A 180 -11.49 -4.07 19.85
N GLN A 181 -10.94 -2.86 19.72
CA GLN A 181 -11.03 -1.84 20.77
C GLN A 181 -12.49 -1.43 21.04
N VAL A 182 -13.29 -1.21 19.98
CA VAL A 182 -14.71 -0.89 20.13
C VAL A 182 -15.47 -2.02 20.83
N ARG A 183 -15.17 -3.28 20.51
CA ARG A 183 -15.79 -4.44 21.18
C ARG A 183 -15.43 -4.47 22.67
N ASP A 184 -14.16 -4.29 23.00
CA ASP A 184 -13.67 -4.40 24.36
C ASP A 184 -14.25 -3.27 25.22
N TRP A 185 -14.31 -2.05 24.69
CA TRP A 185 -14.98 -0.93 25.35
C TRP A 185 -16.50 -1.15 25.52
N LEU A 186 -17.19 -1.63 24.48
CA LEU A 186 -18.63 -1.95 24.56
C LEU A 186 -18.93 -3.16 25.47
N SER A 187 -17.92 -3.94 25.89
CA SER A 187 -18.10 -5.03 26.85
C SER A 187 -18.19 -4.54 28.30
N LEU A 188 -17.73 -3.31 28.56
CA LEU A 188 -17.85 -2.66 29.87
C LEU A 188 -19.31 -2.35 30.20
N GLU A 189 -19.61 -2.28 31.50
CA GLU A 189 -20.91 -1.82 31.99
C GLU A 189 -21.09 -0.33 31.70
N LEU A 190 -22.26 0.05 31.21
CA LEU A 190 -22.55 1.44 30.85
C LEU A 190 -22.80 2.28 32.12
N PRO A 191 -22.22 3.49 32.23
CA PRO A 191 -22.38 4.34 33.41
C PRO A 191 -23.76 5.04 33.48
N PHE A 192 -24.65 4.77 32.54
CA PHE A 192 -25.98 5.35 32.46
C PHE A 192 -27.03 4.29 32.14
N ARG A 193 -28.29 4.58 32.47
CA ARG A 193 -29.41 3.68 32.20
C ARG A 193 -29.82 3.71 30.73
N THR A 194 -29.95 2.54 30.14
CA THR A 194 -30.51 2.33 28.81
C THR A 194 -31.94 1.81 28.87
N ASN A 195 -32.69 2.03 27.79
CA ASN A 195 -34.00 1.40 27.58
C ASN A 195 -33.89 0.17 26.66
N SER A 196 -34.95 -0.63 26.59
CA SER A 196 -34.92 -1.88 25.80
C SER A 196 -34.68 -1.67 24.30
N GLU A 197 -35.03 -0.49 23.75
CA GLU A 197 -34.74 -0.19 22.35
C GLU A 197 -33.24 0.05 22.13
N GLN A 198 -32.61 0.77 23.05
CA GLN A 198 -31.16 1.03 23.09
C GLN A 198 -30.39 -0.26 23.31
N ASP A 199 -30.78 -1.07 24.29
CA ASP A 199 -30.14 -2.35 24.57
C ASP A 199 -30.25 -3.32 23.40
N HIS A 200 -31.42 -3.36 22.74
CA HIS A 200 -31.59 -4.17 21.54
C HIS A 200 -30.66 -3.72 20.41
N ALA A 201 -30.51 -2.42 20.19
CA ALA A 201 -29.58 -1.87 19.19
C ALA A 201 -28.12 -2.19 19.55
N LEU A 202 -27.71 -2.01 20.81
CA LEU A 202 -26.37 -2.33 21.30
C LEU A 202 -26.07 -3.82 21.21
N HIS A 203 -27.01 -4.70 21.56
CA HIS A 203 -26.85 -6.15 21.38
C HIS A 203 -26.70 -6.53 19.90
N ALA A 204 -27.40 -5.85 19.00
CA ALA A 204 -27.26 -6.08 17.56
C ALA A 204 -25.92 -5.60 17.00
N ILE A 205 -25.28 -4.62 17.64
CA ILE A 205 -23.92 -4.14 17.33
C ILE A 205 -22.87 -5.10 17.94
N ARG A 206 -22.98 -5.43 19.23
CA ARG A 206 -22.11 -6.40 19.93
C ARG A 206 -22.08 -7.76 19.22
N ARG A 207 -23.22 -8.24 18.72
CA ARG A 207 -23.28 -9.49 17.92
C ARG A 207 -22.51 -9.37 16.61
N ASP A 208 -22.67 -8.24 15.91
CA ASP A 208 -21.97 -8.00 14.63
C ASP A 208 -20.45 -7.92 14.85
N LEU A 209 -19.99 -7.41 16.00
CA LEU A 209 -18.59 -7.44 16.44
C LEU A 209 -18.07 -8.85 16.76
N ALA A 210 -18.92 -9.72 17.29
CA ALA A 210 -18.55 -11.11 17.58
C ALA A 210 -18.39 -11.98 16.33
N ASP A 211 -18.96 -11.57 15.18
CA ASP A 211 -18.94 -12.32 13.92
C ASP A 211 -17.56 -12.26 13.19
N GLY A 212 -16.54 -11.64 13.79
CA GLY A 212 -15.15 -11.59 13.30
C GLY A 212 -14.90 -10.67 12.09
N LYS A 213 -15.94 -10.32 11.34
CA LYS A 213 -15.93 -9.30 10.27
C LYS A 213 -17.13 -8.37 10.42
N PRO A 214 -17.08 -7.40 11.35
CA PRO A 214 -18.19 -6.49 11.61
C PRO A 214 -18.50 -5.62 10.38
N ARG A 215 -19.78 -5.37 10.13
CA ARG A 215 -20.24 -4.47 9.06
C ARG A 215 -20.58 -3.12 9.68
N MET A 216 -19.54 -2.38 10.07
CA MET A 216 -19.64 -1.14 10.83
C MET A 216 -20.44 -0.06 10.09
N ASN A 217 -20.34 -0.01 8.76
CA ASN A 217 -21.17 0.86 7.91
C ASN A 217 -22.69 0.65 8.06
N MET A 218 -23.14 -0.55 8.47
CA MET A 218 -24.56 -0.84 8.70
C MET A 218 -25.07 -0.37 10.06
N TRP A 219 -24.17 0.06 10.96
CA TRP A 219 -24.54 0.44 12.32
C TRP A 219 -25.39 1.71 12.35
N LEU A 220 -25.19 2.65 11.42
CA LEU A 220 -26.06 3.82 11.27
C LEU A 220 -27.55 3.45 11.15
N ARG A 221 -27.86 2.35 10.47
CA ARG A 221 -29.23 1.82 10.36
C ARG A 221 -29.70 1.15 11.64
N LYS A 222 -28.81 0.46 12.36
CA LYS A 222 -29.11 -0.21 13.64
C LYS A 222 -29.35 0.79 14.77
N MET A 223 -28.64 1.93 14.73
CA MET A 223 -28.74 3.00 15.72
C MET A 223 -30.06 3.79 15.61
N LYS A 224 -30.63 3.95 14.41
CA LYS A 224 -31.83 4.79 14.23
C LYS A 224 -33.12 4.06 14.66
N PRO A 225 -33.99 4.67 15.50
CA PRO A 225 -33.83 5.93 16.22
C PRO A 225 -33.21 5.79 17.64
N ALA A 226 -33.04 4.56 18.13
CA ALA A 226 -32.81 4.25 19.54
C ALA A 226 -31.54 4.86 20.16
N LEU A 227 -30.44 4.91 19.42
CA LEU A 227 -29.12 5.39 19.86
C LEU A 227 -28.79 6.77 19.27
N ARG A 228 -29.79 7.65 19.13
CA ARG A 228 -29.64 9.00 18.58
C ARG A 228 -30.15 10.06 19.56
N GLY A 229 -29.49 11.22 19.60
CA GLY A 229 -29.84 12.34 20.46
C GLY A 229 -29.63 12.04 21.95
N LEU A 230 -28.64 11.19 22.25
CA LEU A 230 -28.29 10.86 23.63
C LEU A 230 -27.62 12.07 24.32
N ARG A 231 -27.54 12.04 25.66
CA ARG A 231 -26.94 13.11 26.47
C ARG A 231 -25.74 12.58 27.24
N SER A 232 -24.79 13.46 27.56
CA SER A 232 -23.64 13.17 28.42
C SER A 232 -22.84 11.96 27.92
N GLU A 233 -22.58 10.94 28.74
CA GLU A 233 -21.87 9.69 28.39
C GLU A 233 -22.55 8.94 27.23
N GLY A 234 -23.87 9.04 27.12
CA GLY A 234 -24.61 8.49 25.99
C GLY A 234 -24.32 9.23 24.68
N ALA A 235 -24.06 10.54 24.72
CA ALA A 235 -23.67 11.31 23.54
C ALA A 235 -22.28 10.87 23.05
N LEU A 236 -21.36 10.58 23.96
CA LEU A 236 -20.04 10.02 23.62
C LEU A 236 -20.17 8.65 22.95
N LEU A 237 -21.04 7.78 23.50
CA LEU A 237 -21.37 6.49 22.86
C LEU A 237 -21.93 6.66 21.45
N GLU A 238 -22.87 7.59 21.26
CA GLU A 238 -23.41 7.90 19.93
C GLU A 238 -22.31 8.39 18.98
N GLY A 239 -21.47 9.33 19.41
CA GLY A 239 -20.40 9.91 18.62
C GLY A 239 -19.38 8.88 18.14
N ILE A 240 -18.89 8.03 19.05
CA ILE A 240 -17.92 6.97 18.73
C ILE A 240 -18.53 5.92 17.79
N LEU A 241 -19.78 5.50 18.01
CA LEU A 241 -20.44 4.55 17.11
C LEU A 241 -20.71 5.14 15.71
N LEU A 242 -20.97 6.45 15.62
CA LEU A 242 -21.08 7.14 14.33
C LEU A 242 -19.72 7.24 13.63
N ALA A 243 -18.66 7.56 14.36
CA ALA A 243 -17.29 7.59 13.85
C ALA A 243 -16.85 6.21 13.35
N ALA A 244 -17.19 5.15 14.10
CA ALA A 244 -16.97 3.75 13.73
C ALA A 244 -17.68 3.37 12.41
N SER A 245 -18.83 3.98 12.14
CA SER A 245 -19.57 3.80 10.89
C SER A 245 -19.11 4.71 9.75
N SER A 246 -18.05 5.49 9.95
CA SER A 246 -17.57 6.55 9.04
C SER A 246 -18.68 7.53 8.64
N SER A 247 -19.51 7.95 9.61
CA SER A 247 -20.58 8.91 9.37
C SER A 247 -20.15 10.34 9.70
N ASP A 248 -20.36 11.27 8.76
CA ASP A 248 -20.11 12.71 8.94
C ASP A 248 -20.88 13.33 10.12
N GLN A 249 -21.94 12.66 10.59
CA GLN A 249 -22.73 13.10 11.73
C GLN A 249 -21.99 12.93 13.07
N ALA A 250 -20.88 12.18 13.10
CA ALA A 250 -20.09 11.97 14.30
C ALA A 250 -19.55 13.29 14.86
N LEU A 251 -18.99 14.15 13.99
CA LEU A 251 -18.43 15.45 14.36
C LEU A 251 -19.44 16.31 15.11
N GLY A 252 -20.63 16.50 14.54
CA GLY A 252 -21.65 17.33 15.16
C GLY A 252 -22.16 16.80 16.51
N VAL A 253 -22.05 15.50 16.78
CA VAL A 253 -22.38 14.93 18.09
C VAL A 253 -21.23 15.15 19.08
N LEU A 254 -19.99 14.86 18.67
CA LEU A 254 -18.80 14.96 19.51
C LEU A 254 -18.48 16.40 19.90
N GLU A 255 -18.58 17.34 18.97
CA GLU A 255 -18.37 18.78 19.21
C GLU A 255 -19.43 19.39 20.14
N GLY A 256 -20.60 18.77 20.24
CA GLY A 256 -21.67 19.21 21.16
C GLY A 256 -21.45 18.80 22.62
N ILE A 257 -20.38 18.04 22.92
CA ILE A 257 -20.07 17.57 24.28
C ILE A 257 -19.06 18.53 24.90
N GLU A 258 -19.48 19.26 25.94
CA GLU A 258 -18.65 20.24 26.62
C GLU A 258 -18.34 19.85 28.07
N GLY A 259 -17.11 20.15 28.52
CA GLY A 259 -16.70 20.12 29.92
C GLY A 259 -16.23 18.75 30.45
N GLY A 260 -15.41 18.80 31.51
CA GLY A 260 -14.88 17.62 32.20
C GLY A 260 -13.97 16.75 31.32
N LYS A 261 -13.67 15.53 31.80
CA LYS A 261 -12.87 14.55 31.04
C LYS A 261 -13.57 14.08 29.77
N ILE A 262 -14.91 14.00 29.80
CA ILE A 262 -15.73 13.59 28.65
C ILE A 262 -15.59 14.54 27.46
N GLY A 263 -15.55 15.86 27.71
CA GLY A 263 -15.34 16.87 26.68
C GLY A 263 -13.96 16.75 26.03
N VAL A 264 -12.91 16.48 26.83
CA VAL A 264 -11.54 16.28 26.31
C VAL A 264 -11.48 15.08 25.37
N VAL A 265 -12.02 13.93 25.77
CA VAL A 265 -12.03 12.74 24.90
C VAL A 265 -12.88 12.97 23.65
N ALA A 266 -14.03 13.64 23.78
CA ALA A 266 -14.89 13.96 22.65
C ALA A 266 -14.20 14.89 21.63
N GLU A 267 -13.48 15.91 22.11
CA GLU A 267 -12.69 16.82 21.27
C GLU A 267 -11.60 16.07 20.51
N GLN A 268 -10.91 15.14 21.18
CA GLN A 268 -9.87 14.33 20.57
C GLN A 268 -10.42 13.35 19.53
N GLN A 269 -11.54 12.70 19.81
CA GLN A 269 -12.25 11.85 18.84
C GLN A 269 -12.72 12.67 17.63
N ALA A 270 -13.24 13.89 17.86
CA ALA A 270 -13.61 14.80 16.77
C ALA A 270 -12.39 15.18 15.93
N ARG A 271 -11.24 15.46 16.56
CA ARG A 271 -9.99 15.77 15.86
C ARG A 271 -9.51 14.60 15.00
N LEU A 272 -9.56 13.36 15.51
CA LEU A 272 -9.24 12.17 14.73
C LEU A 272 -10.11 12.07 13.46
N VAL A 273 -11.42 12.33 13.59
CA VAL A 273 -12.34 12.32 12.44
C VAL A 273 -11.99 13.42 11.43
N ARG A 274 -11.64 14.64 11.89
CA ARG A 274 -11.21 15.74 11.01
C ARG A 274 -9.96 15.40 10.21
N ILE A 275 -8.92 14.88 10.85
CA ILE A 275 -7.67 14.48 10.18
C ILE A 275 -7.94 13.41 9.12
N ARG A 276 -8.72 12.38 9.47
CA ARG A 276 -9.12 11.31 8.53
C ARG A 276 -9.99 11.81 7.38
N SER A 277 -10.59 12.99 7.50
CA SER A 277 -11.34 13.65 6.43
C SER A 277 -10.49 14.62 5.59
N GLY A 278 -9.20 14.76 5.89
CA GLY A 278 -8.27 15.66 5.18
C GLY A 278 -8.16 17.06 5.77
N GLU A 279 -8.76 17.32 6.94
CA GLU A 279 -8.61 18.61 7.63
C GLU A 279 -7.36 18.60 8.53
N MET A 280 -6.37 19.42 8.18
CA MET A 280 -5.03 19.45 8.81
C MET A 280 -4.90 20.51 9.92
N THR A 281 -6.01 20.96 10.50
CA THR A 281 -5.98 21.90 11.63
C THR A 281 -5.27 21.26 12.82
N ASP A 282 -4.27 21.96 13.37
CA ASP A 282 -3.43 21.50 14.48
C ASP A 282 -2.77 20.12 14.24
N TRP A 283 -2.35 19.85 12.99
CA TRP A 283 -1.69 18.60 12.58
C TRP A 283 -0.56 18.20 13.54
N ARG A 284 0.28 19.17 13.92
CA ARG A 284 1.46 18.94 14.77
C ARG A 284 1.11 18.40 16.16
N GLU A 285 0.02 18.89 16.75
CA GLU A 285 -0.47 18.39 18.04
C GLU A 285 -0.93 16.94 17.95
N SER A 286 -1.38 16.51 16.78
CA SER A 286 -1.85 15.14 16.54
C SER A 286 -0.70 14.20 16.17
N ALA A 287 0.25 14.67 15.37
CA ALA A 287 1.44 13.92 14.96
C ALA A 287 2.45 13.69 16.10
N LEU A 288 2.56 14.65 17.03
CA LEU A 288 3.48 14.59 18.19
C LEU A 288 2.78 14.21 19.49
N ARG A 289 1.55 13.69 19.41
CA ARG A 289 0.76 13.38 20.58
C ARG A 289 1.43 12.32 21.45
N GLU A 290 1.56 12.61 22.74
CA GLU A 290 2.05 11.66 23.74
C GLU A 290 0.88 10.81 24.25
N GLY A 291 1.05 9.48 24.27
CA GLY A 291 0.04 8.54 24.72
C GLY A 291 0.11 7.19 23.99
N GLU A 292 0.02 6.11 24.76
CA GLU A 292 0.01 4.72 24.26
C GLU A 292 -1.43 4.17 24.14
N ASP A 293 -2.44 4.99 24.42
CA ASP A 293 -3.84 4.64 24.21
C ASP A 293 -4.18 4.55 22.72
N GLY A 294 -5.26 3.83 22.41
CA GLY A 294 -5.64 3.54 21.03
C GLY A 294 -6.01 4.79 20.23
N LEU A 295 -6.56 5.81 20.88
CA LEU A 295 -6.89 7.09 20.26
C LEU A 295 -5.63 7.90 19.91
N SER A 296 -4.67 8.00 20.83
CA SER A 296 -3.40 8.70 20.64
C SER A 296 -2.58 8.07 19.51
N THR A 297 -2.50 6.74 19.45
CA THR A 297 -1.85 6.02 18.34
C THR A 297 -2.59 6.24 17.02
N ALA A 298 -3.92 6.13 17.01
CA ALA A 298 -4.70 6.35 15.79
C ALA A 298 -4.58 7.78 15.26
N MET A 299 -4.48 8.78 16.13
CA MET A 299 -4.26 10.18 15.74
C MET A 299 -2.87 10.40 15.15
N ARG A 300 -1.82 9.82 15.75
CA ARG A 300 -0.46 9.89 15.19
C ARG A 300 -0.41 9.27 13.80
N VAL A 301 -0.94 8.05 13.64
CA VAL A 301 -0.99 7.34 12.37
C VAL A 301 -1.79 8.12 11.33
N ALA A 302 -2.99 8.60 11.68
CA ALA A 302 -3.83 9.39 10.77
C ALA A 302 -3.13 10.68 10.33
N ALA A 303 -2.43 11.36 11.23
CA ALA A 303 -1.69 12.58 10.90
C ALA A 303 -0.54 12.28 9.92
N TRP A 304 0.24 11.22 10.16
CA TRP A 304 1.38 10.87 9.30
C TRP A 304 0.97 10.35 7.91
N ARG A 305 -0.20 9.72 7.78
CA ARG A 305 -0.78 9.37 6.47
C ARG A 305 -1.02 10.60 5.58
N GLU A 306 -1.41 11.71 6.20
CA GLU A 306 -1.75 12.95 5.51
C GLU A 306 -0.62 14.00 5.60
N ALA A 307 0.60 13.58 5.94
CA ALA A 307 1.73 14.47 6.18
C ALA A 307 2.11 15.34 4.97
N GLU A 308 1.79 14.91 3.74
CA GLU A 308 1.98 15.71 2.52
C GLU A 308 1.25 17.06 2.60
N HIS A 309 0.07 17.07 3.21
CA HIS A 309 -0.82 18.23 3.24
C HIS A 309 -0.70 19.06 4.52
N CYS A 310 0.25 18.73 5.41
CA CYS A 310 0.34 19.40 6.72
C CYS A 310 0.74 20.88 6.64
N GLY A 311 1.42 21.30 5.55
CA GLY A 311 1.91 22.67 5.37
C GLY A 311 3.00 23.11 6.36
N GLU A 312 3.46 22.20 7.22
CA GLU A 312 4.50 22.42 8.23
C GLU A 312 5.89 22.10 7.66
N VAL A 313 6.91 22.81 8.12
CA VAL A 313 8.31 22.49 7.79
C VAL A 313 8.84 21.51 8.83
N LEU A 314 8.95 20.23 8.43
CA LEU A 314 9.37 19.13 9.30
C LEU A 314 10.87 18.88 9.22
N SER A 315 11.55 18.69 10.36
CA SER A 315 12.97 18.30 10.39
C SER A 315 13.18 16.83 9.96
N ALA A 316 14.41 16.45 9.59
CA ALA A 316 14.72 15.06 9.25
C ALA A 316 14.42 14.09 10.40
N ASP A 317 14.70 14.49 11.65
CA ASP A 317 14.42 13.68 12.84
C ASP A 317 12.91 13.52 13.10
N GLU A 318 12.10 14.55 12.82
CA GLU A 318 10.63 14.45 12.92
C GLU A 318 10.08 13.50 11.85
N LEU A 319 10.59 13.59 10.62
CA LEU A 319 10.20 12.70 9.52
C LEU A 319 10.57 11.24 9.80
N PHE A 320 11.76 10.97 10.38
CA PHE A 320 12.12 9.63 10.83
C PHE A 320 11.19 9.09 11.92
N ARG A 321 10.77 9.92 12.87
CA ARG A 321 9.78 9.50 13.86
C ARG A 321 8.45 9.14 13.20
N GLY A 322 8.02 9.91 12.20
CA GLY A 322 6.85 9.60 11.40
C GLY A 322 6.95 8.26 10.67
N GLU A 323 8.11 7.98 10.07
CA GLU A 323 8.40 6.70 9.41
C GLU A 323 8.32 5.53 10.38
N ALA A 324 8.92 5.67 11.57
CA ALA A 324 8.86 4.64 12.61
C ALA A 324 7.42 4.39 13.10
N ILE A 325 6.60 5.44 13.26
CA ILE A 325 5.19 5.31 13.68
C ILE A 325 4.36 4.54 12.63
N LEU A 326 4.55 4.83 11.34
CA LEU A 326 3.81 4.12 10.29
C LEU A 326 4.31 2.69 10.11
N ALA A 327 5.61 2.44 10.28
CA ALA A 327 6.19 1.11 10.22
C ALA A 327 5.62 0.15 11.29
N GLU A 328 5.21 0.65 12.46
CA GLU A 328 4.53 -0.15 13.49
C GLU A 328 3.17 -0.72 13.02
N VAL A 329 2.55 -0.11 12.01
CA VAL A 329 1.26 -0.52 11.43
C VAL A 329 1.45 -1.16 10.04
N ASP A 330 2.69 -1.53 9.68
CA ASP A 330 3.06 -2.05 8.36
C ASP A 330 2.71 -1.08 7.20
N GLU A 331 2.75 0.24 7.47
CA GLU A 331 2.51 1.29 6.49
C GLU A 331 3.77 2.14 6.25
N GLN A 332 3.80 2.87 5.13
CA GLN A 332 4.92 3.73 4.74
C GLN A 332 4.47 5.18 4.64
N LEU A 333 5.42 6.10 4.79
CA LEU A 333 5.16 7.52 4.53
C LEU A 333 4.74 7.75 3.08
N PRO A 334 3.90 8.76 2.80
CA PRO A 334 3.59 9.17 1.43
C PRO A 334 4.85 9.43 0.60
N ASN A 335 4.85 9.06 -0.68
CA ASN A 335 6.00 9.17 -1.57
C ASN A 335 6.63 10.59 -1.58
N PRO A 336 5.85 11.70 -1.67
CA PRO A 336 6.41 13.04 -1.61
C PRO A 336 7.14 13.35 -0.30
N VAL A 337 6.66 12.80 0.82
CA VAL A 337 7.25 12.99 2.16
C VAL A 337 8.53 12.16 2.32
N LEU A 338 8.59 10.97 1.73
CA LEU A 338 9.84 10.17 1.65
C LEU A 338 10.93 10.94 0.90
N TRP A 339 10.60 11.59 -0.21
CA TRP A 339 11.55 12.40 -0.96
C TRP A 339 11.97 13.69 -0.24
N GLN A 340 11.07 14.32 0.52
CA GLN A 340 11.44 15.41 1.43
C GLN A 340 12.44 14.95 2.49
N LEU A 341 12.22 13.77 3.08
CA LEU A 341 13.17 13.17 4.02
C LEU A 341 14.51 12.89 3.34
N ALA A 342 14.51 12.21 2.19
CA ALA A 342 15.73 11.91 1.45
C ALA A 342 16.53 13.18 1.10
N SER A 343 15.85 14.23 0.63
CA SER A 343 16.46 15.52 0.31
C SER A 343 17.12 16.16 1.55
N LYS A 344 16.44 16.15 2.70
CA LYS A 344 17.03 16.67 3.94
C LYS A 344 18.24 15.86 4.40
N LEU A 345 18.19 14.54 4.28
CA LEU A 345 19.32 13.68 4.63
C LEU A 345 20.53 13.93 3.73
N VAL A 346 20.32 14.18 2.44
CA VAL A 346 21.37 14.63 1.52
C VAL A 346 21.97 15.95 1.99
N THR A 347 21.15 16.94 2.37
CA THR A 347 21.66 18.24 2.85
C THR A 347 22.40 18.15 4.19
N GLU A 348 22.16 17.11 4.98
CA GLU A 348 22.84 16.82 6.25
C GLU A 348 24.03 15.85 6.10
N ASP A 349 24.45 15.53 4.86
CA ASP A 349 25.51 14.56 4.53
C ASP A 349 25.25 13.12 5.09
N ARG A 350 23.99 12.77 5.34
CA ARG A 350 23.55 11.46 5.85
C ARG A 350 23.18 10.50 4.72
N PHE A 351 24.07 10.36 3.74
CA PHE A 351 23.79 9.67 2.47
C PHE A 351 23.35 8.20 2.60
N ALA A 352 23.93 7.42 3.51
CA ALA A 352 23.55 6.01 3.68
C ALA A 352 22.08 5.85 4.10
N ALA A 353 21.61 6.70 5.02
CA ALA A 353 20.22 6.69 5.45
C ALA A 353 19.29 7.21 4.35
N ALA A 354 19.75 8.15 3.51
CA ALA A 354 18.98 8.62 2.36
C ALA A 354 18.77 7.52 1.32
N VAL A 355 19.76 6.64 1.08
CA VAL A 355 19.62 5.49 0.19
C VAL A 355 18.52 4.54 0.68
N GLU A 356 18.49 4.19 1.96
CA GLU A 356 17.44 3.33 2.55
C GLU A 356 16.02 3.89 2.39
N ILE A 357 15.88 5.23 2.36
CA ILE A 357 14.60 5.90 2.14
C ILE A 357 14.21 5.88 0.66
N VAL A 358 15.16 6.16 -0.25
CA VAL A 358 14.94 6.09 -1.70
C VAL A 358 14.61 4.67 -2.15
N GLU A 359 15.10 3.64 -1.45
CA GLU A 359 14.74 2.24 -1.68
C GLU A 359 13.24 1.92 -1.54
N LYS A 360 12.52 2.78 -0.81
CA LYS A 360 11.08 2.65 -0.56
C LYS A 360 10.24 3.61 -1.41
N ALA A 361 10.88 4.44 -2.25
CA ALA A 361 10.25 5.59 -2.90
C ALA A 361 10.33 5.51 -4.43
N GLU A 362 9.34 6.10 -5.11
CA GLU A 362 9.26 6.13 -6.59
C GLU A 362 9.63 7.52 -7.12
N ILE A 363 10.40 7.58 -8.21
CA ILE A 363 10.81 8.84 -8.84
C ILE A 363 9.69 9.32 -9.77
N GLU A 364 8.93 10.33 -9.32
CA GLU A 364 7.80 10.90 -10.07
C GLU A 364 8.05 12.35 -10.50
N SER A 365 8.89 13.09 -9.77
CA SER A 365 9.09 14.53 -9.99
C SER A 365 10.54 14.88 -10.35
N PRO A 366 10.79 16.01 -11.03
CA PRO A 366 12.15 16.50 -11.31
C PRO A 366 12.98 16.75 -10.05
N GLU A 367 12.34 17.09 -8.93
CA GLU A 367 13.00 17.29 -7.63
C GLU A 367 13.50 15.97 -7.02
N HIS A 368 12.79 14.87 -7.29
CA HIS A 368 13.24 13.53 -6.88
C HIS A 368 14.50 13.14 -7.67
N VAL A 369 14.50 13.43 -8.97
CA VAL A 369 15.65 13.17 -9.86
C VAL A 369 16.88 13.94 -9.39
N SER A 370 16.76 15.23 -9.07
CA SER A 370 17.90 16.02 -8.61
C SER A 370 18.49 15.45 -7.31
N THR A 371 17.63 15.06 -6.37
CA THR A 371 18.04 14.41 -5.12
C THR A 371 18.72 13.05 -5.38
N ALA A 372 18.16 12.22 -6.25
CA ALA A 372 18.74 10.94 -6.63
C ALA A 372 20.12 11.10 -7.31
N LEU A 373 20.27 12.09 -8.19
CA LEU A 373 21.54 12.40 -8.85
C LEU A 373 22.62 12.84 -7.85
N THR A 374 22.26 13.66 -6.86
CA THR A 374 23.19 14.02 -5.78
C THR A 374 23.62 12.83 -4.92
N LEU A 375 22.76 11.81 -4.78
CA LEU A 375 23.10 10.58 -4.07
C LEU A 375 24.08 9.74 -4.87
N VAL A 376 23.82 9.54 -6.17
CA VAL A 376 24.70 8.76 -7.06
C VAL A 376 26.10 9.37 -7.17
N SER A 377 26.21 10.71 -7.15
CA SER A 377 27.52 11.38 -7.18
C SER A 377 28.30 11.25 -5.86
N SER A 378 27.61 10.97 -4.76
CA SER A 378 28.21 10.94 -3.41
C SER A 378 28.47 9.52 -2.90
N ILE A 379 27.62 8.56 -3.25
CA ILE A 379 27.70 7.15 -2.86
C ILE A 379 27.42 6.26 -4.08
N GLU A 380 28.28 5.27 -4.28
CA GLU A 380 28.01 4.16 -5.21
C GLU A 380 26.86 3.31 -4.67
N SER A 381 25.70 3.42 -5.31
CA SER A 381 24.53 2.59 -5.05
C SER A 381 23.92 2.11 -6.37
N ASP A 382 23.95 0.80 -6.58
CA ASP A 382 23.34 0.16 -7.74
C ASP A 382 21.83 0.35 -7.74
N TYR A 383 21.21 0.34 -6.56
CA TYR A 383 19.77 0.52 -6.43
C TYR A 383 19.34 1.91 -6.95
N VAL A 384 19.97 2.99 -6.47
CA VAL A 384 19.61 4.35 -6.89
C VAL A 384 19.85 4.52 -8.39
N SER A 385 20.93 3.93 -8.90
CA SER A 385 21.23 3.93 -10.33
C SER A 385 20.16 3.22 -11.18
N GLN A 386 19.67 2.07 -10.70
CA GLN A 386 18.57 1.32 -11.34
C GLN A 386 17.23 2.05 -11.23
N ALA A 387 16.94 2.67 -10.08
CA ALA A 387 15.74 3.48 -9.90
C ALA A 387 15.69 4.63 -10.92
N ILE A 388 16.79 5.37 -11.09
CA ILE A 388 16.91 6.42 -12.11
C ILE A 388 16.71 5.85 -13.51
N LEU A 389 17.37 4.73 -13.84
CA LEU A 389 17.25 4.11 -15.16
C LEU A 389 15.81 3.71 -15.48
N SER A 390 15.10 3.14 -14.50
CA SER A 390 13.72 2.71 -14.65
C SER A 390 12.74 3.88 -14.83
N SER A 391 13.04 5.06 -14.27
CA SER A 391 12.16 6.23 -14.34
C SER A 391 12.32 7.07 -15.62
N ILE A 392 13.42 6.90 -16.38
CA ILE A 392 13.72 7.69 -17.59
C ILE A 392 12.53 7.85 -18.57
N PRO A 393 11.74 6.79 -18.90
CA PRO A 393 10.65 6.91 -19.88
C PRO A 393 9.57 7.91 -19.47
N ASP A 394 9.24 7.97 -18.18
CA ASP A 394 8.15 8.78 -17.63
C ASP A 394 8.61 10.16 -17.14
N MET A 395 9.93 10.39 -17.06
CA MET A 395 10.52 11.66 -16.63
C MET A 395 10.26 12.81 -17.60
N SER A 396 10.18 14.04 -17.07
CA SER A 396 10.14 15.25 -17.88
C SER A 396 11.43 15.45 -18.69
N GLU A 397 11.38 16.23 -19.77
CA GLU A 397 12.55 16.53 -20.62
C GLU A 397 13.72 17.09 -19.81
N ASP A 398 13.46 18.07 -18.93
CA ASP A 398 14.48 18.67 -18.05
C ASP A 398 15.08 17.64 -17.07
N GLY A 399 14.27 16.68 -16.60
CA GLY A 399 14.73 15.58 -15.77
C GLY A 399 15.69 14.66 -16.53
N VAL A 400 15.35 14.28 -17.77
CA VAL A 400 16.21 13.43 -18.61
C VAL A 400 17.52 14.14 -18.96
N VAL A 401 17.47 15.44 -19.28
CA VAL A 401 18.68 16.26 -19.50
C VAL A 401 19.58 16.27 -18.26
N SER A 402 18.98 16.37 -17.06
CA SER A 402 19.72 16.34 -15.80
C SER A 402 20.42 15.00 -15.58
N VAL A 403 19.82 13.88 -15.98
CA VAL A 403 20.45 12.55 -15.92
C VAL A 403 21.65 12.45 -16.85
N ILE A 404 21.53 12.96 -18.09
CA ILE A 404 22.65 12.93 -19.06
C ILE A 404 23.83 13.77 -18.57
N ALA A 405 23.56 14.94 -17.98
CA ALA A 405 24.58 15.84 -17.45
C ALA A 405 25.06 15.48 -16.03
N GLY A 406 24.46 14.47 -15.40
CA GLY A 406 24.71 14.11 -14.01
C GLY A 406 26.11 13.56 -13.78
N GLU A 407 26.84 14.15 -12.82
CA GLU A 407 28.11 13.62 -12.35
C GLU A 407 27.90 12.30 -11.59
N GLY A 408 28.77 11.32 -11.79
CA GLY A 408 28.67 10.00 -11.15
C GLY A 408 27.69 9.03 -11.82
N VAL A 409 26.84 9.50 -12.75
CA VAL A 409 25.91 8.62 -13.48
C VAL A 409 26.68 7.74 -14.47
N GLY A 410 26.45 6.43 -14.39
CA GLY A 410 27.02 5.44 -15.29
C GLY A 410 26.74 5.78 -16.76
N ILE A 411 27.73 5.54 -17.64
CA ILE A 411 27.60 5.84 -19.08
C ILE A 411 26.41 5.12 -19.72
N GLY A 412 26.09 3.89 -19.30
CA GLY A 412 24.93 3.14 -19.79
C GLY A 412 23.60 3.86 -19.52
N THR A 413 23.39 4.33 -18.29
CA THR A 413 22.18 5.10 -17.93
C THR A 413 22.11 6.43 -18.70
N ARG A 414 23.24 7.11 -18.89
CA ARG A 414 23.30 8.33 -19.71
C ARG A 414 22.94 8.08 -21.17
N VAL A 415 23.37 6.95 -21.75
CA VAL A 415 23.02 6.54 -23.11
C VAL A 415 21.52 6.27 -23.25
N GLU A 416 20.92 5.56 -22.29
CA GLU A 416 19.47 5.33 -22.31
C GLU A 416 18.67 6.63 -22.19
N ALA A 417 19.11 7.55 -21.33
CA ALA A 417 18.53 8.89 -21.25
C ALA A 417 18.67 9.68 -22.57
N ALA A 418 19.83 9.59 -23.23
CA ALA A 418 20.07 10.23 -24.52
C ALA A 418 19.20 9.63 -25.64
N ARG A 419 18.99 8.31 -25.65
CA ARG A 419 18.05 7.64 -26.56
C ARG A 419 16.61 8.07 -26.33
N GLU A 420 16.22 8.25 -25.07
CA GLU A 420 14.88 8.74 -24.75
C GLU A 420 14.66 10.19 -25.20
N LEU A 421 15.65 11.07 -25.04
CA LEU A 421 15.59 12.44 -25.61
C LEU A 421 15.50 12.44 -27.13
N LEU A 422 16.22 11.52 -27.80
CA LEU A 422 16.15 11.39 -29.25
C LEU A 422 14.74 11.04 -29.72
N LYS A 423 14.06 10.09 -29.06
CA LYS A 423 12.66 9.74 -29.39
C LYS A 423 11.68 10.91 -29.24
N ARG A 424 12.01 11.87 -28.38
CA ARG A 424 11.20 13.06 -28.12
C ARG A 424 11.43 14.18 -29.15
N ASP A 425 12.32 13.97 -30.13
CA ASP A 425 12.68 14.90 -31.22
C ASP A 425 13.11 16.29 -30.70
N SER A 426 13.90 16.31 -29.61
CA SER A 426 14.40 17.56 -29.03
C SER A 426 15.67 18.04 -29.72
N ILE A 427 15.49 18.87 -30.75
CA ILE A 427 16.59 19.55 -31.49
C ILE A 427 17.45 20.41 -30.54
N ARG A 428 16.88 20.88 -29.43
CA ARG A 428 17.57 21.77 -28.48
C ARG A 428 18.75 21.09 -27.80
N HIS A 429 18.68 19.77 -27.60
CA HIS A 429 19.64 18.99 -26.82
C HIS A 429 20.49 18.05 -27.69
N THR A 430 20.46 18.20 -29.02
CA THR A 430 21.18 17.33 -29.95
C THR A 430 22.69 17.27 -29.70
N ASP A 431 23.33 18.38 -29.32
CA ASP A 431 24.76 18.37 -29.00
C ASP A 431 25.05 17.47 -27.78
N LEU A 432 24.26 17.61 -26.71
CA LEU A 432 24.38 16.82 -25.49
C LEU A 432 24.17 15.31 -25.76
N VAL A 433 23.17 14.97 -26.57
CA VAL A 433 22.88 13.59 -27.00
C VAL A 433 24.07 13.02 -27.78
N LEU A 434 24.56 13.74 -28.80
CA LEU A 434 25.69 13.29 -29.62
C LEU A 434 26.97 13.16 -28.79
N ASN A 435 27.23 14.08 -27.86
CA ASN A 435 28.40 14.02 -26.96
C ASN A 435 28.37 12.72 -26.15
N THR A 436 27.21 12.36 -25.60
CA THR A 436 27.00 11.14 -24.83
C THR A 436 27.22 9.89 -25.68
N PHE A 437 26.72 9.86 -26.91
CA PHE A 437 26.96 8.73 -27.82
C PHE A 437 28.41 8.60 -28.26
N VAL A 438 29.14 9.71 -28.44
CA VAL A 438 30.58 9.67 -28.72
C VAL A 438 31.35 9.08 -27.54
N GLU A 439 31.05 9.52 -26.32
CA GLU A 439 31.67 8.98 -25.09
C GLU A 439 31.42 7.48 -24.93
N ALA A 440 30.20 7.02 -25.24
CA ALA A 440 29.82 5.61 -25.18
C ALA A 440 30.30 4.79 -26.39
N ALA A 441 30.85 5.43 -27.43
CA ALA A 441 31.09 4.84 -28.73
C ALA A 441 29.84 4.16 -29.35
N ASP A 442 28.65 4.73 -29.13
CA ASP A 442 27.36 4.26 -29.67
C ASP A 442 27.16 4.75 -31.12
N VAL A 443 27.64 3.96 -32.07
CA VAL A 443 27.60 4.27 -33.51
C VAL A 443 26.17 4.30 -34.04
N ASP A 444 25.33 3.37 -33.58
CA ASP A 444 23.94 3.27 -34.04
C ASP A 444 23.13 4.47 -33.54
N GLY A 445 23.33 4.88 -32.28
CA GLY A 445 22.74 6.10 -31.72
C GLY A 445 23.15 7.36 -32.49
N MET A 446 24.44 7.52 -32.81
CA MET A 446 24.90 8.66 -33.62
C MET A 446 24.32 8.67 -35.03
N LEU A 447 24.24 7.50 -35.68
CA LEU A 447 23.68 7.39 -37.03
C LEU A 447 22.20 7.74 -37.06
N ALA A 448 21.41 7.29 -36.08
CA ALA A 448 20.00 7.64 -35.96
C ALA A 448 19.80 9.17 -35.95
N VAL A 449 20.62 9.90 -35.19
CA VAL A 449 20.59 11.38 -35.14
C VAL A 449 20.90 11.99 -36.51
N PHE A 450 21.92 11.50 -37.21
CA PHE A 450 22.32 12.03 -38.52
C PHE A 450 21.33 11.68 -39.64
N GLU A 451 20.66 10.55 -39.56
CA GLU A 451 19.63 10.13 -40.52
C GLU A 451 18.36 10.96 -40.38
N GLU A 452 17.96 11.27 -39.14
CA GLU A 452 16.83 12.16 -38.86
C GLU A 452 17.14 13.61 -39.29
N SER A 453 18.38 14.07 -39.07
CA SER A 453 18.82 15.42 -39.42
C SER A 453 20.11 15.45 -40.26
N PRO A 454 20.04 15.19 -41.58
CA PRO A 454 21.22 15.12 -42.46
C PRO A 454 22.04 16.41 -42.55
N SER A 455 21.46 17.57 -42.21
CA SER A 455 22.17 18.86 -42.18
C SER A 455 23.29 18.88 -41.12
N LEU A 456 23.16 18.09 -40.05
CA LEU A 456 24.16 17.96 -38.99
C LEU A 456 25.48 17.37 -39.48
N ALA A 457 25.50 16.68 -40.63
CA ALA A 457 26.74 16.17 -41.22
C ALA A 457 27.73 17.27 -41.61
N SER A 458 27.25 18.48 -41.89
CA SER A 458 28.10 19.64 -42.14
C SER A 458 28.62 20.29 -40.85
N VAL A 459 27.91 20.09 -39.73
CA VAL A 459 28.23 20.67 -38.41
C VAL A 459 29.21 19.78 -37.65
N TYR A 460 29.00 18.46 -37.67
CA TYR A 460 29.82 17.45 -36.98
C TYR A 460 30.48 16.48 -37.97
N PRO A 461 31.30 16.95 -38.93
CA PRO A 461 31.85 16.10 -39.99
C PRO A 461 32.74 14.97 -39.43
N GLN A 462 33.49 15.22 -38.36
CA GLN A 462 34.36 14.21 -37.74
C GLN A 462 33.56 13.04 -37.12
N ARG A 463 32.41 13.32 -36.48
CA ARG A 463 31.52 12.28 -35.92
C ARG A 463 30.85 11.45 -37.01
N VAL A 464 30.49 12.06 -38.15
CA VAL A 464 29.95 11.31 -39.29
C VAL A 464 30.99 10.37 -39.90
N LEU A 465 32.23 10.84 -40.07
CA LEU A 465 33.32 9.98 -40.58
C LEU A 465 33.66 8.85 -39.62
N LEU A 466 33.65 9.13 -38.31
CA LEU A 466 33.74 8.11 -37.28
C LEU A 466 32.68 7.02 -37.47
N CYS A 467 31.40 7.41 -37.59
CA CYS A 467 30.31 6.46 -37.81
C CYS A 467 30.51 5.67 -39.10
N TRP A 468 30.92 6.33 -40.20
CA TRP A 468 31.20 5.67 -41.47
C TRP A 468 32.23 4.55 -41.36
N HIS A 469 33.32 4.76 -40.59
CA HIS A 469 34.38 3.77 -40.46
C HIS A 469 34.04 2.66 -39.47
N LEU A 470 33.24 2.95 -38.44
CA LEU A 470 32.86 1.98 -37.42
C LEU A 470 31.58 1.21 -37.76
N TYR A 471 30.82 1.63 -38.76
CA TYR A 471 29.59 0.95 -39.17
C TYR A 471 29.88 -0.46 -39.70
N SER A 472 29.42 -1.48 -38.95
CA SER A 472 29.64 -2.88 -39.30
C SER A 472 28.86 -3.26 -40.57
N SER A 473 29.52 -4.00 -41.46
CA SER A 473 29.00 -4.31 -42.82
C SER A 473 27.90 -5.38 -42.87
N GLY A 474 27.19 -5.62 -41.76
CA GLY A 474 26.09 -6.60 -41.67
C GLY A 474 24.87 -6.22 -42.50
N ASP A 475 24.50 -4.94 -42.51
CA ASP A 475 23.35 -4.42 -43.28
C ASP A 475 23.81 -3.66 -44.52
N MET A 476 24.15 -4.43 -45.56
CA MET A 476 24.56 -3.89 -46.87
C MET A 476 23.41 -3.23 -47.64
N ALA A 477 22.16 -3.32 -47.17
CA ALA A 477 20.98 -2.80 -47.85
C ALA A 477 20.76 -1.29 -47.63
N ASP A 478 21.27 -0.69 -46.56
CA ASP A 478 20.97 0.71 -46.16
C ASP A 478 22.14 1.70 -46.29
N LYS A 479 23.24 1.32 -46.97
CA LYS A 479 24.43 2.18 -47.15
C LYS A 479 24.19 3.46 -47.98
N GLY A 480 22.99 3.66 -48.55
CA GLY A 480 22.65 4.82 -49.35
C GLY A 480 22.63 6.13 -48.56
N GLY A 481 22.06 6.11 -47.35
CA GLY A 481 21.98 7.27 -46.45
C GLY A 481 23.37 7.68 -45.94
N VAL A 482 24.09 6.73 -45.34
CA VAL A 482 25.43 6.96 -44.75
C VAL A 482 26.45 7.44 -45.80
N SER A 483 26.38 6.95 -47.05
CA SER A 483 27.25 7.40 -48.14
C SER A 483 27.04 8.88 -48.51
N ASN A 484 25.80 9.36 -48.45
CA ASN A 484 25.50 10.77 -48.69
C ASN A 484 25.97 11.64 -47.52
N LEU A 485 25.76 11.20 -46.27
CA LEU A 485 26.28 11.87 -45.08
C LEU A 485 27.81 12.00 -45.14
N ARG A 486 28.52 10.93 -45.53
CA ARG A 486 29.98 10.95 -45.72
C ARG A 486 30.42 11.99 -46.74
N LYS A 487 29.76 12.09 -47.90
CA LYS A 487 30.10 13.08 -48.93
C LYS A 487 30.00 14.51 -48.40
N VAL A 488 28.93 14.80 -47.64
CA VAL A 488 28.73 16.10 -47.00
C VAL A 488 29.84 16.36 -45.97
N ALA A 489 30.11 15.38 -45.10
CA ALA A 489 31.15 15.49 -44.07
C ALA A 489 32.55 15.77 -44.67
N LEU A 490 32.95 15.03 -45.72
CA LEU A 490 34.22 15.24 -46.42
C LEU A 490 34.32 16.64 -47.06
N SER A 491 33.20 17.18 -47.55
CA SER A 491 33.18 18.53 -48.11
C SER A 491 33.27 19.64 -47.06
N SER A 492 32.97 19.33 -45.79
CA SER A 492 32.92 20.30 -44.69
C SER A 492 34.10 20.20 -43.73
N ILE A 493 34.92 19.15 -43.80
CA ILE A 493 35.99 18.88 -42.82
C ILE A 493 37.14 19.90 -42.83
N GLU A 494 37.50 20.47 -43.98
CA GLU A 494 38.60 21.45 -44.07
C GLU A 494 38.29 22.76 -43.33
N GLY A 495 37.01 23.07 -43.11
CA GLY A 495 36.55 24.28 -42.40
C GLY A 495 36.02 24.02 -40.99
N SER A 496 36.04 22.77 -40.51
CA SER A 496 35.43 22.41 -39.22
C SER A 496 36.38 22.62 -38.05
N ILE A 497 35.80 22.95 -36.89
CA ILE A 497 36.52 22.97 -35.62
C ILE A 497 36.79 21.52 -35.17
N LYS A 498 37.91 21.29 -34.49
CA LYS A 498 38.22 19.99 -33.88
C LYS A 498 37.15 19.63 -32.83
N ASP A 499 36.66 18.40 -32.88
CA ASP A 499 35.68 17.90 -31.94
C ASP A 499 36.28 17.75 -30.52
N PRO A 500 35.69 18.38 -29.49
CA PRO A 500 36.24 18.32 -28.14
C PRO A 500 36.05 16.95 -27.47
N TYR A 501 35.14 16.10 -27.96
CA TYR A 501 34.89 14.77 -27.40
C TYR A 501 35.67 13.66 -28.12
N LEU A 502 36.40 13.99 -29.19
CA LEU A 502 37.31 13.05 -29.86
C LEU A 502 38.76 13.34 -29.46
N SER A 503 39.48 12.28 -29.08
CA SER A 503 40.92 12.38 -28.84
C SER A 503 41.67 12.69 -30.14
N ASP A 504 42.84 13.32 -30.01
CA ASP A 504 43.77 13.60 -31.12
C ASP A 504 44.15 12.32 -31.87
N THR A 505 44.22 11.19 -31.16
CA THR A 505 44.44 9.86 -31.75
C THR A 505 43.26 9.46 -32.64
N SER A 506 42.02 9.59 -32.15
CA SER A 506 40.81 9.24 -32.89
C SER A 506 40.66 10.10 -34.14
N VAL A 507 40.90 11.40 -34.04
CA VAL A 507 40.87 12.31 -35.21
C VAL A 507 41.93 11.90 -36.23
N ALA A 508 43.16 11.62 -35.80
CA ALA A 508 44.22 11.19 -36.71
C ALA A 508 43.93 9.82 -37.36
N LEU A 509 43.30 8.88 -36.65
CA LEU A 509 42.89 7.57 -37.18
C LEU A 509 41.77 7.70 -38.22
N ILE A 510 40.77 8.53 -37.96
CA ILE A 510 39.69 8.84 -38.92
C ILE A 510 40.29 9.43 -40.19
N SER A 511 41.17 10.42 -40.05
CA SER A 511 41.86 11.05 -41.19
C SER A 511 42.71 10.05 -41.97
N LEU A 512 43.42 9.14 -41.29
CA LEU A 512 44.20 8.08 -41.95
C LEU A 512 43.31 7.12 -42.73
N LEU A 513 42.16 6.73 -42.18
CA LEU A 513 41.18 5.85 -42.81
C LEU A 513 40.52 6.49 -44.04
N ASP A 514 40.33 7.81 -44.03
CA ASP A 514 39.84 8.57 -45.19
C ASP A 514 40.95 8.99 -46.18
N GLY A 515 42.21 8.66 -45.89
CA GLY A 515 43.36 8.99 -46.76
C GLY A 515 43.73 10.47 -46.75
N LEU A 516 43.30 11.22 -45.74
CA LEU A 516 43.65 12.63 -45.55
C LEU A 516 45.06 12.76 -44.97
N ALA A 517 45.86 13.69 -45.50
CA ALA A 517 47.21 13.94 -45.03
C ALA A 517 47.19 14.81 -43.75
N GLN A 518 47.07 14.18 -42.58
CA GLN A 518 47.17 14.84 -41.28
C GLN A 518 48.32 14.31 -40.42
N GLU A 519 48.69 15.11 -39.40
CA GLU A 519 49.74 14.80 -38.44
C GLU A 519 49.37 13.56 -37.60
N VAL A 520 50.24 12.55 -37.62
CA VAL A 520 50.06 11.22 -37.00
C VAL A 520 50.76 11.12 -35.64
N GLU A 521 51.26 12.25 -35.12
CA GLU A 521 52.11 12.31 -33.92
C GLU A 521 51.37 11.76 -32.69
N SER A 522 50.08 12.05 -32.55
CA SER A 522 49.21 11.50 -31.49
C SER A 522 49.12 9.97 -31.51
N ILE A 523 49.12 9.36 -32.70
CA ILE A 523 49.13 7.90 -32.86
C ILE A 523 50.49 7.32 -32.50
N HIS A 524 51.57 8.06 -32.79
CA HIS A 524 52.92 7.60 -32.51
C HIS A 524 53.20 7.45 -31.01
N GLU A 525 52.56 8.24 -30.18
CA GLU A 525 52.69 8.17 -28.72
C GLU A 525 52.04 6.92 -28.10
N LYS A 526 51.13 6.26 -28.84
CA LYS A 526 50.36 5.11 -28.34
C LYS A 526 50.94 3.75 -28.73
N LEU A 527 51.74 3.68 -29.80
CA LEU A 527 52.25 2.44 -30.38
C LEU A 527 53.72 2.20 -30.00
N ASP A 528 54.13 0.93 -29.97
CA ASP A 528 55.53 0.56 -29.77
C ASP A 528 56.36 0.73 -31.07
N SER A 529 57.68 0.55 -30.98
CA SER A 529 58.58 0.76 -32.12
C SER A 529 58.26 -0.12 -33.34
N ASP A 530 57.65 -1.29 -33.13
CA ASP A 530 57.28 -2.20 -34.21
C ASP A 530 55.91 -1.83 -34.80
N GLY A 531 54.94 -1.40 -33.97
CA GLY A 531 53.69 -0.79 -34.38
C GLY A 531 53.90 0.46 -35.23
N LEU A 532 54.82 1.35 -34.85
CA LEU A 532 55.21 2.54 -35.61
C LEU A 532 55.76 2.21 -37.00
N ARG A 533 56.59 1.18 -37.11
CA ARG A 533 57.13 0.73 -38.40
C ARG A 533 56.02 0.20 -39.29
N SER A 534 55.10 -0.58 -38.73
CA SER A 534 53.95 -1.09 -39.46
C SER A 534 52.99 0.03 -39.89
N LEU A 535 52.73 1.02 -39.03
CA LEU A 535 51.89 2.18 -39.35
C LEU A 535 52.48 3.03 -40.48
N ASN A 536 53.79 3.24 -40.51
CA ASN A 536 54.43 3.98 -41.61
C ASN A 536 54.32 3.25 -42.97
N GLU A 537 54.34 1.91 -42.95
CA GLU A 537 54.10 1.09 -44.15
C GLU A 537 52.62 1.20 -44.59
N VAL A 538 51.69 1.18 -43.62
CA VAL A 538 50.26 1.43 -43.84
C VAL A 538 50.01 2.80 -44.46
N ARG A 539 50.62 3.87 -43.92
CA ARG A 539 50.48 5.23 -44.44
C ARG A 539 50.94 5.35 -45.89
N ARG A 540 52.07 4.70 -46.23
CA ARG A 540 52.56 4.66 -47.61
C ARG A 540 51.59 3.93 -48.52
N ALA A 541 51.06 2.79 -48.08
CA ALA A 541 50.08 2.02 -48.84
C ALA A 541 48.76 2.79 -49.06
N LEU A 542 48.30 3.59 -48.09
CA LEU A 542 47.06 4.39 -48.16
C LEU A 542 47.23 5.77 -48.82
N SER A 543 48.45 6.17 -49.18
CA SER A 543 48.70 7.47 -49.84
C SER A 543 48.22 7.48 -51.30
N VAL A 544 48.08 8.67 -51.90
CA VAL A 544 47.61 8.86 -53.29
C VAL A 544 48.48 8.11 -54.33
N GLU A 545 49.75 7.86 -54.01
CA GLU A 545 50.71 7.11 -54.84
C GLU A 545 50.94 5.66 -54.36
N GLY A 546 50.22 5.23 -53.32
CA GLY A 546 50.34 3.92 -52.69
C GLY A 546 49.67 2.80 -53.49
N ASP A 547 50.16 1.57 -53.33
CA ASP A 547 49.60 0.37 -53.96
C ASP A 547 48.43 -0.23 -53.18
N GLY A 548 48.04 0.37 -52.03
CA GLY A 548 46.94 -0.08 -51.19
C GLY A 548 47.20 -1.39 -50.43
N VAL A 549 48.40 -1.99 -50.52
CA VAL A 549 48.64 -3.36 -50.07
C VAL A 549 49.76 -3.43 -49.03
N VAL A 550 49.41 -3.91 -47.84
CA VAL A 550 50.36 -4.11 -46.73
C VAL A 550 50.68 -5.59 -46.55
N ARG A 551 51.92 -5.89 -46.15
CA ARG A 551 52.36 -7.26 -45.85
C ARG A 551 51.64 -7.81 -44.62
N GLU A 552 51.17 -9.05 -44.67
CA GLU A 552 50.47 -9.72 -43.56
C GLU A 552 51.29 -9.79 -42.28
N THR A 553 52.60 -9.99 -42.37
CA THR A 553 53.49 -9.93 -41.20
C THR A 553 53.45 -8.57 -40.51
N ARG A 554 53.26 -7.48 -41.27
CA ARG A 554 53.13 -6.12 -40.75
C ARG A 554 51.75 -5.84 -40.18
N ILE A 555 50.70 -6.35 -40.81
CA ILE A 555 49.34 -6.31 -40.27
C ILE A 555 49.29 -7.03 -38.91
N ASN A 556 49.90 -8.21 -38.81
CA ASN A 556 49.95 -8.95 -37.54
C ASN A 556 50.81 -8.23 -36.48
N SER A 557 51.93 -7.62 -36.88
CA SER A 557 52.75 -6.81 -35.96
C SER A 557 51.98 -5.57 -35.46
N LEU A 558 51.16 -4.95 -36.31
CA LEU A 558 50.29 -3.85 -35.91
C LEU A 558 49.20 -4.33 -34.94
N LEU A 559 48.57 -5.46 -35.22
CA LEU A 559 47.56 -6.08 -34.35
C LEU A 559 48.13 -6.38 -32.96
N GLU A 560 49.33 -6.97 -32.87
CA GLU A 560 50.00 -7.21 -31.59
C GLU A 560 50.35 -5.92 -30.84
N SER A 561 50.78 -4.87 -31.56
CA SER A 561 51.09 -3.57 -30.95
C SER A 561 49.82 -2.87 -30.44
N VAL A 562 48.71 -2.91 -31.19
CA VAL A 562 47.40 -2.37 -30.79
C VAL A 562 46.85 -3.14 -29.58
N GLY A 563 47.03 -4.45 -29.53
CA GLY A 563 46.63 -5.28 -28.40
C GLY A 563 47.33 -4.91 -27.08
N LYS A 564 48.57 -4.38 -27.15
CA LYS A 564 49.36 -3.94 -25.99
C LYS A 564 49.19 -2.45 -25.67
N ALA A 565 48.62 -1.67 -26.57
CA ALA A 565 48.50 -0.22 -26.43
C ALA A 565 47.39 0.17 -25.45
N ASN A 566 47.62 1.27 -24.72
CA ASN A 566 46.62 1.88 -23.84
C ASN A 566 45.70 2.81 -24.65
N LEU A 567 44.62 2.21 -25.16
CA LEU A 567 43.65 2.83 -26.06
C LEU A 567 42.29 2.96 -25.38
N THR A 568 41.58 4.06 -25.65
CA THR A 568 40.16 4.18 -25.30
C THR A 568 39.32 3.18 -26.11
N THR A 569 38.08 2.93 -25.68
CA THR A 569 37.14 2.06 -26.42
C THR A 569 36.99 2.49 -27.88
N LEU A 570 36.88 3.80 -28.12
CA LEU A 570 36.73 4.35 -29.46
C LEU A 570 38.02 4.22 -30.29
N GLU A 571 39.18 4.53 -29.71
CA GLU A 571 40.48 4.38 -30.37
C GLU A 571 40.73 2.92 -30.78
N ARG A 572 40.39 1.97 -29.91
CA ARG A 572 40.51 0.53 -30.18
C ARG A 572 39.65 0.11 -31.37
N ARG A 573 38.37 0.48 -31.37
CA ARG A 573 37.45 0.19 -32.49
C ARG A 573 37.94 0.78 -33.81
N LEU A 574 38.50 1.99 -33.80
CA LEU A 574 39.06 2.62 -34.99
C LEU A 574 40.31 1.88 -35.51
N PHE A 575 41.18 1.42 -34.62
CA PHE A 575 42.32 0.59 -35.02
C PHE A 575 41.89 -0.76 -35.59
N GLU A 576 40.88 -1.39 -35.01
CA GLU A 576 40.29 -2.62 -35.52
C GLU A 576 39.70 -2.40 -36.91
N ALA A 577 38.93 -1.32 -37.12
CA ALA A 577 38.42 -0.93 -38.43
C ALA A 577 39.55 -0.72 -39.46
N LEU A 578 40.66 -0.09 -39.06
CA LEU A 578 41.85 0.05 -39.90
C LEU A 578 42.48 -1.30 -40.26
N ILE A 579 42.66 -2.19 -39.28
CA ILE A 579 43.21 -3.53 -39.51
C ILE A 579 42.30 -4.32 -40.47
N VAL A 580 40.98 -4.28 -40.26
CA VAL A 580 40.00 -4.94 -41.13
C VAL A 580 40.07 -4.38 -42.55
N SER A 581 40.13 -3.06 -42.71
CA SER A 581 40.28 -2.39 -44.02
C SER A 581 41.56 -2.86 -44.75
N LEU A 582 42.68 -2.96 -44.04
CA LEU A 582 43.95 -3.45 -44.60
C LEU A 582 43.88 -4.92 -45.02
N GLN A 583 43.24 -5.76 -44.20
CA GLN A 583 43.04 -7.18 -44.51
C GLN A 583 42.12 -7.36 -45.73
N LEU A 584 41.05 -6.57 -45.84
CA LEU A 584 40.13 -6.56 -46.98
C LEU A 584 40.84 -6.12 -48.26
N ASN A 585 41.59 -5.02 -48.23
CA ASN A 585 42.35 -4.53 -49.38
C ASN A 585 43.36 -5.56 -49.88
N ARG A 586 44.09 -6.20 -48.95
CA ARG A 586 45.02 -7.29 -49.27
C ARG A 586 44.29 -8.48 -49.91
N SER A 587 43.18 -8.90 -49.32
CA SER A 587 42.39 -10.04 -49.84
C SER A 587 41.83 -9.76 -51.23
N SER A 588 41.39 -8.53 -51.48
CA SER A 588 40.94 -8.05 -52.80
C SER A 588 42.07 -8.10 -53.85
N MET A 589 43.28 -7.69 -53.48
CA MET A 589 44.43 -7.76 -54.39
C MET A 589 44.86 -9.21 -54.66
N ASP A 590 44.89 -10.08 -53.63
CA ASP A 590 45.21 -11.50 -53.80
C ASP A 590 44.20 -12.20 -54.74
N LEU A 591 42.93 -11.78 -54.72
CA LEU A 591 41.90 -12.21 -55.67
C LEU A 591 42.18 -11.73 -57.09
N GLN A 592 42.54 -10.45 -57.28
CA GLN A 592 42.84 -9.88 -58.60
C GLN A 592 44.09 -10.49 -59.25
N ILE A 593 45.08 -10.88 -58.45
CA ILE A 593 46.34 -11.51 -58.91
C ILE A 593 46.17 -13.02 -59.18
N GLY A 594 45.01 -13.62 -58.86
CA GLY A 594 44.71 -15.02 -59.19
C GLY A 594 45.35 -16.05 -58.25
N ARG A 595 45.62 -15.70 -56.99
CA ARG A 595 46.02 -16.69 -55.97
C ARG A 595 44.83 -17.59 -55.57
N PRO A 596 45.07 -18.85 -55.13
CA PRO A 596 44.01 -19.85 -55.01
C PRO A 596 42.90 -19.43 -54.03
N LYS A 597 41.63 -19.65 -54.44
CA LYS A 597 40.38 -19.38 -53.70
C LYS A 597 40.41 -19.79 -52.22
N THR A 598 41.14 -20.86 -51.89
CA THR A 598 41.28 -21.38 -50.52
C THR A 598 41.92 -20.39 -49.54
N ARG A 599 42.79 -19.48 -50.02
CA ARG A 599 43.39 -18.42 -49.18
C ARG A 599 42.40 -17.30 -48.88
N VAL A 600 41.51 -17.03 -49.82
CA VAL A 600 40.45 -16.02 -49.68
C VAL A 600 39.36 -16.53 -48.74
N GLU A 601 38.97 -17.80 -48.87
CA GLU A 601 38.06 -18.45 -47.93
C GLU A 601 38.64 -18.52 -46.51
N ALA A 602 39.96 -18.70 -46.36
CA ALA A 602 40.64 -18.63 -45.08
C ALA A 602 40.68 -17.22 -44.50
N ALA A 603 40.90 -16.18 -45.32
CA ALA A 603 40.84 -14.78 -44.90
C ALA A 603 39.40 -14.37 -44.49
N VAL A 604 38.39 -14.77 -45.26
CA VAL A 604 36.97 -14.55 -44.93
C VAL A 604 36.55 -15.34 -43.68
N LYS A 605 37.05 -16.56 -43.47
CA LYS A 605 36.86 -17.31 -42.20
C LYS A 605 37.59 -16.68 -41.02
N SER A 606 38.77 -16.11 -41.23
CA SER A 606 39.52 -15.37 -40.19
C SER A 606 38.80 -14.09 -39.79
N LEU A 607 38.20 -13.39 -40.76
CA LEU A 607 37.33 -12.23 -40.54
C LEU A 607 36.04 -12.63 -39.82
N GLY A 608 35.39 -13.72 -40.24
CA GLY A 608 34.21 -14.27 -39.55
C GLY A 608 34.51 -14.78 -38.13
N GLY A 609 35.71 -15.31 -37.87
CA GLY A 609 36.16 -15.74 -36.55
C GLY A 609 36.47 -14.59 -35.59
N SER A 610 36.97 -13.45 -36.09
CA SER A 610 37.18 -12.24 -35.29
C SER A 610 35.86 -11.57 -34.91
N ILE A 611 34.88 -11.57 -35.82
CA ILE A 611 33.52 -11.05 -35.58
C ILE A 611 32.74 -11.97 -34.62
N LEU A 612 32.96 -13.29 -34.68
CA LEU A 612 32.36 -14.25 -33.72
C LEU A 612 33.00 -14.19 -32.32
N ALA A 613 34.28 -13.81 -32.21
CA ALA A 613 34.92 -13.61 -30.91
C ALA A 613 34.37 -12.37 -30.18
N GLU A 614 34.03 -11.29 -30.91
CA GLU A 614 33.31 -10.12 -30.37
C GLU A 614 31.89 -10.44 -29.88
N TRP A 615 31.25 -11.48 -30.40
CA TRP A 615 29.95 -11.94 -29.92
C TRP A 615 30.07 -12.78 -28.64
N CYS A 616 31.07 -13.66 -28.55
CA CYS A 616 31.28 -14.46 -27.33
C CYS A 616 31.81 -13.63 -26.13
N ASP A 617 32.67 -12.63 -26.35
CA ASP A 617 33.17 -11.78 -25.26
C ASP A 617 32.13 -10.77 -24.74
N ASN A 618 31.06 -10.50 -25.52
CA ASN A 618 29.91 -9.69 -25.07
C ASN A 618 28.83 -10.53 -24.35
N GLU A 619 28.62 -11.79 -24.72
CA GLU A 619 27.72 -12.70 -23.97
C GLU A 619 28.34 -13.11 -22.61
N ASP A 620 29.65 -13.36 -22.53
CA ASP A 620 30.31 -13.72 -21.25
C ASP A 620 30.43 -12.54 -20.25
N ARG A 621 30.15 -11.31 -20.69
CA ARG A 621 30.01 -10.11 -19.83
C ARG A 621 28.56 -9.75 -19.50
N SER A 622 27.57 -10.24 -20.24
CA SER A 622 26.16 -10.10 -19.85
C SER A 622 25.69 -11.17 -18.88
N ASP A 623 26.42 -12.28 -18.76
CA ASP A 623 26.14 -13.36 -17.78
C ASP A 623 26.99 -13.25 -16.49
N ARG A 624 27.79 -12.19 -16.35
CA ARG A 624 28.49 -11.81 -15.12
C ARG A 624 28.50 -10.29 -14.94
N ASP A 625 27.32 -9.73 -14.68
CA ASP A 625 27.10 -8.61 -13.76
C ASP A 625 25.61 -8.57 -13.39
#